data_AF-T1AX34-F1
#
_entry.id   AF-T1AX34-F1
#
_cell.length_a   1.000
_cell.length_b   1.000
_cell.length_c   1.000
_cell.angle_alpha   90.00
_cell.angle_beta   90.00
_cell.angle_gamma   90.00
#
_symmetry.space_group_name_H-M   'P 1'
#
loop_
_entity.id
_entity.type
_entity.pdbx_description
1 polymer ?
#
loop_
_entity_poly.entity_id
_entity_poly.type
_entity_poly.pdbx_seq_one_letter_code
_entity_poly.pdbx_strand_id
1 'polypeptide(L)'
;AAVLFGSERTGLTNEQLEAAHLLVRIPASDAYPSLNLAMAVQLVAYELFRARGLDTEPVPEAGSLADPAELTRLYEHFATVLEEVDFRDRTQSGTHLMARIRRLFQRAELDRNEVNILRGFLSAVQGRRRHAGEGNPPQARGE
;
A
#
# COMPACT_ATOMS: atom_id res chain seq x y z
N ALA A 1 32.38 14.43 -8.62
CA ALA A 1 32.36 13.01 -9.01
C ALA A 1 32.10 12.92 -10.51
N ALA A 2 32.72 11.97 -11.20
CA ALA A 2 32.44 11.66 -12.60
C ALA A 2 31.83 10.25 -12.69
N VAL A 3 30.89 10.06 -13.61
CA VAL A 3 30.33 8.74 -13.93
C VAL A 3 30.66 8.44 -15.37
N LEU A 4 31.31 7.31 -15.59
CA LEU A 4 31.72 6.86 -16.92
C LEU A 4 30.68 5.88 -17.46
N PHE A 5 30.27 6.07 -18.71
CA PHE A 5 29.42 5.13 -19.42
C PHE A 5 30.15 4.65 -20.67
N GLY A 6 30.05 3.36 -20.94
CA GLY A 6 30.65 2.73 -22.10
C GLY A 6 29.88 2.99 -23.39
N SER A 7 30.48 2.61 -24.52
CA SER A 7 29.75 2.62 -25.79
C SER A 7 28.61 1.59 -25.77
N GLU A 8 27.52 1.84 -26.49
CA GLU A 8 26.37 0.92 -26.52
C GLU A 8 26.73 -0.47 -27.06
N ARG A 9 27.70 -0.55 -27.98
CA ARG A 9 28.10 -1.82 -28.61
C ARG A 9 29.13 -2.60 -27.82
N THR A 10 30.03 -1.92 -27.12
CA THR A 10 31.23 -2.56 -26.54
C THR A 10 31.41 -2.31 -25.06
N GLY A 11 30.60 -1.44 -24.45
CA GLY A 11 30.78 -1.02 -23.07
C GLY A 11 32.07 -0.22 -22.86
N LEU A 12 32.57 -0.26 -21.63
CA LEU A 12 33.87 0.31 -21.23
C LEU A 12 34.98 -0.70 -21.51
N THR A 13 36.17 -0.23 -21.87
CA THR A 13 37.36 -1.07 -21.99
C THR A 13 37.88 -1.47 -20.60
N ASN A 14 38.67 -2.54 -20.52
CA ASN A 14 39.29 -2.97 -19.25
C ASN A 14 40.14 -1.85 -18.63
N GLU A 15 40.92 -1.13 -19.44
CA GLU A 15 41.71 0.02 -18.99
C GLU A 15 40.83 1.12 -18.37
N GLN A 16 39.67 1.41 -18.97
CA GLN A 16 38.71 2.38 -18.43
C GLN A 16 38.06 1.88 -17.12
N LEU A 17 37.82 0.57 -17.00
CA LEU A 17 37.30 -0.04 -15.78
C LEU A 17 38.35 -0.01 -14.65
N GLU A 18 39.61 -0.29 -14.96
CA GLU A 18 40.72 -0.24 -14.00
C GLU A 18 40.97 1.18 -13.46
N ALA A 19 40.73 2.20 -14.28
CA ALA A 19 40.81 3.59 -13.86
C ALA A 19 39.63 4.04 -12.95
N ALA A 20 38.55 3.24 -12.86
CA ALA A 20 37.38 3.59 -12.07
C ALA A 20 37.55 3.18 -10.60
N HIS A 21 37.23 4.11 -9.69
CA HIS A 21 37.27 3.86 -8.24
C HIS A 21 36.18 2.89 -7.76
N LEU A 22 35.05 2.86 -8.47
CA LEU A 22 33.89 2.02 -8.15
C LEU A 22 33.25 1.55 -9.45
N LEU A 23 32.79 0.30 -9.44
CA LEU A 23 32.02 -0.29 -10.53
C LEU A 23 30.57 -0.44 -10.08
N VAL A 24 29.65 0.08 -10.89
CA VAL A 24 28.21 0.01 -10.64
C VAL A 24 27.58 -0.85 -11.71
N ARG A 25 26.80 -1.85 -11.29
CA ARG A 25 25.97 -2.67 -12.19
C ARG A 25 24.50 -2.38 -11.92
N ILE A 26 23.76 -2.01 -12.95
CA ILE A 26 22.30 -1.90 -12.88
C ILE A 26 21.72 -3.33 -12.94
N PRO A 27 20.94 -3.77 -11.95
CA PRO A 27 20.23 -5.04 -12.04
C PRO A 27 19.30 -5.06 -13.25
N ALA A 28 19.39 -6.11 -14.06
CA ALA A 28 18.61 -6.30 -15.28
C ALA A 28 18.20 -7.78 -15.39
N SER A 29 17.30 -8.08 -16.34
CA SER A 29 16.86 -9.45 -16.61
C SER A 29 18.02 -10.38 -16.96
N ASP A 30 18.02 -11.61 -16.42
CA ASP A 30 19.04 -12.61 -16.73
C ASP A 30 19.02 -13.01 -18.22
N ALA A 31 17.84 -12.98 -18.86
CA ALA A 31 17.69 -13.28 -20.29
C ALA A 31 18.13 -12.12 -21.20
N TYR A 32 18.12 -10.89 -20.69
CA TYR A 32 18.51 -9.69 -21.44
C TYR A 32 19.15 -8.66 -20.49
N PRO A 33 20.44 -8.84 -20.16
CA PRO A 33 21.09 -8.06 -19.11
C PRO A 33 21.63 -6.71 -19.60
N SER A 34 21.59 -6.45 -20.91
CA SER A 34 22.12 -5.21 -21.50
C SER A 34 21.02 -4.17 -21.63
N LEU A 35 21.24 -3.01 -21.00
CA LEU A 35 20.38 -1.84 -21.18
C LEU A 35 20.88 -1.02 -22.36
N ASN A 36 19.97 -0.37 -23.06
CA ASN A 36 20.32 0.73 -23.95
C ASN A 36 21.06 1.83 -23.14
N LEU A 37 22.05 2.47 -23.75
CA LEU A 37 22.91 3.45 -23.09
C LEU A 37 22.10 4.60 -22.44
N ALA A 38 21.10 5.14 -23.14
CA ALA A 38 20.27 6.22 -22.59
C ALA A 38 19.46 5.77 -21.37
N MET A 39 18.99 4.51 -21.34
CA MET A 39 18.28 3.94 -20.19
C MET A 39 19.21 3.80 -18.97
N ALA A 40 20.44 3.32 -19.20
CA ALA A 40 21.43 3.20 -18.14
C ALA A 40 21.79 4.58 -17.54
N VAL A 41 21.99 5.58 -18.40
CA VAL A 41 22.24 6.97 -17.98
C VAL A 41 21.06 7.52 -17.18
N GLN A 42 19.82 7.30 -17.66
CA GLN A 42 18.61 7.78 -17.00
C GLN A 42 18.45 7.24 -15.58
N LEU A 43 18.67 5.93 -15.39
CA LEU A 43 18.55 5.28 -14.08
C LEU A 43 19.60 5.80 -13.11
N VAL A 44 20.87 5.90 -13.55
CA VAL A 44 21.94 6.41 -12.69
C VAL A 44 21.72 7.88 -12.35
N ALA A 45 21.29 8.71 -13.30
CA ALA A 45 20.97 10.11 -13.04
C ALA A 45 19.81 10.25 -12.04
N TYR A 46 18.77 9.42 -12.17
CA TYR A 46 17.63 9.41 -11.26
C TYR A 46 18.03 9.02 -9.83
N GLU A 47 18.81 7.95 -9.66
CA GLU A 47 19.28 7.53 -8.33
C GLU A 47 20.22 8.57 -7.70
N LEU A 48 21.10 9.19 -8.48
CA LEU A 48 21.90 10.33 -8.00
C LEU A 48 21.04 11.52 -7.60
N PHE A 49 19.96 11.79 -8.32
CA PHE A 49 19.02 12.86 -7.99
C PHE A 49 18.26 12.56 -6.68
N ARG A 50 17.77 11.33 -6.49
CA ARG A 50 17.15 10.89 -5.23
C ARG A 50 18.11 10.96 -4.04
N ALA A 51 19.33 10.46 -4.22
CA ALA A 51 20.35 10.43 -3.18
C ALA A 51 20.81 11.82 -2.73
N ARG A 52 20.62 12.86 -3.55
CA ARG A 52 20.88 14.26 -3.16
C ARG A 52 19.89 14.83 -2.15
N GLY A 53 18.91 14.05 -1.72
CA GLY A 53 17.91 14.50 -0.77
C GLY A 53 16.88 15.37 -1.47
N LEU A 54 16.15 14.76 -2.42
CA LEU A 54 14.78 15.23 -2.59
C LEU A 54 14.10 15.02 -1.24
N ASP A 55 13.62 16.11 -0.64
CA ASP A 55 12.44 16.07 0.20
C ASP A 55 11.26 15.66 -0.69
N THR A 56 11.28 14.43 -1.24
CA THR A 56 10.03 13.76 -1.49
C THR A 56 9.42 13.67 -0.11
N GLU A 57 8.33 14.41 0.12
CA GLU A 57 7.50 14.16 1.30
C GLU A 57 7.45 12.65 1.45
N PRO A 58 7.77 12.11 2.65
CA PRO A 58 7.60 10.70 2.87
C PRO A 58 6.19 10.41 2.38
N VAL A 59 6.05 9.56 1.36
CA VAL A 59 4.74 8.99 1.05
C VAL A 59 4.29 8.47 2.40
N PRO A 60 3.23 9.06 3.01
CA PRO A 60 2.86 8.71 4.37
C PRO A 60 2.82 7.21 4.39
N GLU A 61 3.58 6.57 5.30
CA GLU A 61 3.72 5.12 5.39
C GLU A 61 2.35 4.55 5.10
N ALA A 62 2.15 4.01 3.90
CA ALA A 62 0.86 3.46 3.53
C ALA A 62 0.69 2.37 4.58
N GLY A 63 -0.30 2.53 5.46
CA GLY A 63 -0.57 1.55 6.49
C GLY A 63 -0.58 0.19 5.81
N SER A 64 -0.10 -0.86 6.49
CA SER A 64 -0.06 -2.19 5.89
C SER A 64 -1.41 -2.47 5.22
N LEU A 65 -1.41 -2.68 3.90
CA LEU A 65 -2.63 -2.86 3.12
C LEU A 65 -3.47 -3.97 3.77
N ALA A 66 -4.79 -3.79 3.76
CA ALA A 66 -5.68 -4.80 4.29
C ALA A 66 -5.55 -6.11 3.49
N ASP A 67 -5.39 -7.22 4.19
CA ASP A 67 -5.39 -8.55 3.57
C ASP A 67 -6.78 -8.83 2.96
N PRO A 68 -6.89 -9.54 1.83
CA PRO A 68 -8.16 -10.08 1.32
C PRO A 68 -9.12 -10.62 2.40
N ALA A 69 -8.61 -11.29 3.43
CA ALA A 69 -9.42 -11.79 4.54
C ALA A 69 -10.04 -10.67 5.40
N GLU A 70 -9.32 -9.56 5.62
CA GLU A 70 -9.80 -8.38 6.34
C GLU A 70 -10.90 -7.66 5.56
N LEU A 71 -10.70 -7.49 4.25
CA LEU A 71 -11.70 -6.90 3.35
C LEU A 71 -12.97 -7.75 3.26
N THR A 72 -12.83 -9.08 3.25
CA THR A 72 -13.97 -10.00 3.23
C THR A 72 -14.83 -9.82 4.49
N ARG A 73 -14.22 -9.77 5.68
CA ARG A 73 -14.93 -9.51 6.93
C ARG A 73 -15.61 -8.14 6.95
N LEU A 74 -14.98 -7.12 6.36
CA LEU A 74 -15.59 -5.80 6.21
C LEU A 74 -16.85 -5.87 5.33
N TYR A 75 -16.80 -6.58 4.20
CA TYR A 75 -17.94 -6.72 3.29
C TYR A 75 -19.10 -7.49 3.91
N GLU A 76 -18.81 -8.57 4.64
CA GLU A 76 -19.82 -9.32 5.40
C GLU A 76 -20.48 -8.45 6.46
N HIS A 77 -19.68 -7.69 7.22
CA HIS A 77 -20.20 -6.78 8.25
C HIS A 77 -21.07 -5.68 7.64
N PHE A 78 -20.66 -5.09 6.51
CA PHE A 78 -21.47 -4.14 5.77
C PHE A 78 -22.81 -4.74 5.33
N ALA A 79 -22.81 -5.95 4.77
CA ALA A 79 -24.03 -6.61 4.33
C ALA A 79 -25.01 -6.81 5.48
N THR A 80 -24.53 -7.32 6.63
CA THR A 80 -25.36 -7.48 7.83
C THR A 80 -25.93 -6.16 8.33
N VAL A 81 -25.12 -5.09 8.41
CA VAL A 81 -25.61 -3.80 8.90
C VAL A 81 -26.66 -3.20 7.96
N LEU A 82 -26.44 -3.27 6.64
CA LEU A 82 -27.39 -2.76 5.66
C LEU A 82 -28.76 -3.44 5.78
N GLU A 83 -28.77 -4.75 6.04
CA GLU A 83 -30.01 -5.49 6.33
C GLU A 83 -30.65 -5.05 7.64
N GLU A 84 -29.87 -4.92 8.72
CA GLU A 84 -30.36 -4.50 10.04
C GLU A 84 -30.95 -3.07 10.03
N VAL A 85 -30.40 -2.14 9.25
CA VAL A 85 -30.91 -0.76 9.13
C VAL A 85 -31.95 -0.59 8.02
N ASP A 86 -32.40 -1.68 7.40
CA ASP A 86 -33.33 -1.72 6.26
C ASP A 86 -32.91 -0.83 5.08
N PHE A 87 -31.60 -0.66 4.87
CA PHE A 87 -31.06 0.08 3.73
C PHE A 87 -30.95 -0.84 2.52
N ARG A 88 -31.97 -0.81 1.67
CA ARG A 88 -32.08 -1.67 0.49
C ARG A 88 -31.70 -0.96 -0.80
N ASP A 89 -31.22 -1.75 -1.76
CA ASP A 89 -31.04 -1.31 -3.12
C ASP A 89 -32.41 -0.99 -3.75
N ARG A 90 -32.62 0.28 -4.12
CA ARG A 90 -33.86 0.74 -4.78
C ARG A 90 -33.86 0.47 -6.28
N THR A 91 -32.80 -0.12 -6.83
CA THR A 91 -32.78 -0.54 -8.24
C THR A 91 -33.53 -1.86 -8.43
N GLN A 92 -34.18 -2.02 -9.59
CA GLN A 92 -35.05 -3.17 -9.91
C GLN A 92 -34.41 -4.56 -9.71
N SER A 93 -33.08 -4.66 -9.70
CA SER A 93 -32.35 -5.94 -9.63
C SER A 93 -31.86 -6.30 -8.23
N GLY A 94 -31.87 -5.39 -7.24
CA GLY A 94 -31.46 -5.66 -5.85
C GLY A 94 -29.98 -6.05 -5.63
N THR A 95 -29.25 -6.39 -6.69
CA THR A 95 -27.93 -7.05 -6.66
C THR A 95 -26.77 -6.06 -6.81
N HIS A 96 -27.05 -4.78 -7.08
CA HIS A 96 -26.03 -3.81 -7.47
C HIS A 96 -25.35 -3.13 -6.28
N LEU A 97 -26.04 -2.94 -5.16
CA LEU A 97 -25.50 -2.17 -4.03
C LEU A 97 -24.20 -2.77 -3.48
N MET A 98 -24.19 -4.04 -3.08
CA MET A 98 -22.98 -4.68 -2.56
C MET A 98 -21.85 -4.75 -3.60
N ALA A 99 -22.17 -4.96 -4.87
CA ALA A 99 -21.19 -4.95 -5.95
C ALA A 99 -20.58 -3.56 -6.18
N ARG A 100 -21.33 -2.48 -5.94
CA ARG A 100 -20.83 -1.09 -6.00
C ARG A 100 -19.97 -0.76 -4.79
N ILE A 101 -20.37 -1.21 -3.60
CA ILE A 101 -19.60 -1.05 -2.36
C ILE A 101 -18.25 -1.75 -2.46
N ARG A 102 -18.22 -3.00 -2.95
CA ARG A 102 -16.96 -3.73 -3.19
C ARG A 102 -16.04 -2.98 -4.16
N ARG A 103 -16.58 -2.52 -5.30
CA ARG A 103 -15.81 -1.74 -6.28
C ARG A 103 -15.30 -0.41 -5.72
N LEU A 104 -16.06 0.23 -4.82
CA LEU A 104 -15.63 1.45 -4.12
C LEU A 104 -14.40 1.17 -3.26
N PHE A 105 -14.47 0.14 -2.41
CA PHE A 105 -13.36 -0.19 -1.50
C PHE A 105 -12.14 -0.78 -2.21
N GLN A 106 -12.34 -1.53 -3.29
CA GLN A 106 -11.23 -2.00 -4.15
C GLN A 106 -10.45 -0.85 -4.78
N ARG A 107 -11.13 0.23 -5.19
CA ARG A 107 -10.47 1.43 -5.74
C ARG A 107 -9.79 2.29 -4.68
N ALA A 108 -10.17 2.13 -3.42
CA ALA A 108 -9.63 2.91 -2.31
C ALA A 108 -8.32 2.32 -1.76
N GLU A 109 -7.99 1.07 -2.09
CA GLU A 109 -6.78 0.37 -1.62
C GLU A 109 -6.58 0.48 -0.10
N LEU A 110 -7.63 0.14 0.65
CA LEU A 110 -7.68 0.37 2.10
C LEU A 110 -6.53 -0.28 2.87
N ASP A 111 -6.02 0.44 3.86
CA ASP A 111 -5.13 -0.12 4.87
C ASP A 111 -5.89 -0.82 6.03
N ARG A 112 -5.15 -1.52 6.89
CA ARG A 112 -5.72 -2.20 8.07
C ARG A 112 -6.41 -1.25 9.04
N ASN A 113 -5.87 -0.05 9.24
CA ASN A 113 -6.44 0.92 10.17
C ASN A 113 -7.78 1.44 9.64
N GLU A 114 -7.87 1.77 8.36
CA GLU A 114 -9.09 2.19 7.68
C GLU A 114 -10.17 1.10 7.73
N VAL A 115 -9.81 -0.17 7.49
CA VAL A 115 -10.74 -1.30 7.67
C VAL A 115 -11.25 -1.37 9.11
N ASN A 116 -10.38 -1.20 10.11
CA ASN A 116 -10.78 -1.21 11.52
C ASN A 116 -11.67 -0.02 11.88
N ILE A 117 -11.40 1.17 11.34
CA ILE A 117 -12.24 2.36 11.51
C ILE A 117 -13.63 2.10 10.94
N LEU A 118 -13.73 1.58 9.71
CA LEU A 118 -15.00 1.28 9.07
C LEU A 118 -15.78 0.21 9.84
N ARG A 119 -15.13 -0.87 10.30
CA ARG A 119 -15.77 -1.89 11.15
C ARG A 119 -16.21 -1.32 12.49
N GLY A 120 -15.43 -0.42 13.09
CA GLY A 120 -15.79 0.28 14.32
C GLY A 120 -17.01 1.18 14.14
N PHE A 121 -17.11 1.88 13.00
CA PHE A 121 -18.29 2.64 12.62
C PHE A 121 -19.52 1.74 12.49
N LEU A 122 -19.41 0.63 11.76
CA LEU A 122 -20.49 -0.35 11.62
C LEU A 122 -20.94 -0.92 12.98
N SER A 123 -20.00 -1.28 13.86
CA SER A 123 -20.32 -1.72 15.23
C SER A 123 -21.03 -0.64 16.05
N ALA A 124 -20.72 0.63 15.84
CA ALA A 124 -21.41 1.74 16.50
C ALA A 124 -22.86 1.88 16.00
N VAL A 125 -23.08 1.72 14.68
CA VAL A 125 -24.43 1.69 14.09
C VAL A 125 -25.27 0.56 14.67
N GLN A 126 -24.67 -0.61 14.90
CA GLN A 126 -25.35 -1.76 15.52
C GLN A 126 -25.62 -1.61 17.03
N GLY A 127 -25.19 -0.52 17.66
CA GLY A 127 -25.25 -0.38 19.12
C GLY A 127 -24.37 -1.39 19.89
N ARG A 128 -23.44 -2.07 19.21
CA ARG A 128 -22.56 -3.11 19.78
C ARG A 128 -21.22 -2.54 20.28
N ARG A 129 -21.05 -1.22 20.26
CA ARG A 129 -19.82 -0.58 20.74
C ARG A 129 -19.78 -0.68 22.26
N ARG A 130 -18.86 -1.50 22.79
CA ARG A 130 -18.53 -1.45 24.23
C ARG A 130 -18.04 -0.03 24.53
N HIS A 131 -18.72 0.67 25.42
CA HIS A 131 -18.25 1.95 25.92
C HIS A 131 -16.87 1.71 26.55
N ALA A 132 -15.83 2.32 25.97
CA ALA A 132 -14.49 2.32 26.54
C ALA A 132 -14.52 3.21 27.79
N GLY A 133 -15.04 2.69 28.90
CA GLY A 133 -15.23 3.49 30.12
C GLY A 133 -16.01 2.83 31.25
N GLU A 134 -16.69 1.70 31.08
CA GLU A 134 -17.29 0.99 32.23
C GLU A 134 -16.22 0.16 32.94
N GLY A 135 -15.53 0.84 33.86
CA GLY A 135 -14.57 0.26 34.79
C GLY A 135 -15.19 -0.86 35.61
N ASN A 136 -14.38 -1.89 35.84
CA ASN A 136 -14.60 -3.02 36.74
C ASN A 136 -15.31 -2.56 38.04
N PRO A 137 -16.44 -3.17 38.44
CA PRO A 137 -17.06 -2.84 39.72
C PRO A 137 -16.05 -3.12 40.85
N PRO A 138 -16.00 -2.27 41.90
CA PRO A 138 -15.07 -2.46 42.99
C PRO A 138 -15.31 -3.84 43.62
N GLN A 139 -14.24 -4.66 43.63
CA GLN A 139 -14.23 -5.90 44.38
C GLN A 139 -14.51 -5.55 45.85
N ALA A 140 -15.68 -5.94 46.33
CA ALA A 140 -16.02 -5.89 47.74
C ALA A 140 -14.98 -6.72 48.50
N ARG A 141 -14.13 -6.04 49.27
CA ARG A 141 -13.31 -6.70 50.29
C ARG A 141 -14.28 -7.19 51.35
N GLY A 142 -14.46 -8.50 51.38
CA GLY A 142 -15.08 -9.19 52.49
C GLY A 142 -14.26 -9.03 53.76
N GLU A 143 -15.02 -9.04 54.85
CA GLU A 143 -14.72 -9.12 56.28
C GLU A 143 -13.45 -9.89 56.68
#